data_AF-A0A951QYY6-F1
#
_entry.id   AF-A0A951QYY6-F1
#
_cell.length_a   1.000
_cell.length_b   1.000
_cell.length_c   1.000
_cell.angle_alpha   90.00
_cell.angle_beta   90.00
_cell.angle_gamma   90.00
#
_symmetry.space_group_name_H-M   'P 1'
#
loop_
_entity.id
_entity.type
_entity.pdbx_description
1 polymer ?
#
loop_
_entity_poly.entity_id
_entity_poly.type
_entity_poly.pdbx_seq_one_letter_code
_entity_poly.pdbx_strand_id
1 'polypeptide(L)'
;MQTGAIIWEANFFKPLKNLVEEIIEILTKIKWSESKLAYKSGIKQSTINRILIGETKKPAYTTIQAIVEALKKGIEKYNKRKKMGELNGN
;
A
#
# COMPACT_ATOMS: atom_id res chain seq x y z
N MET A 1 26.34 -19.98 -2.26
CA MET A 1 25.77 -19.17 -1.16
C MET A 1 25.75 -17.71 -1.58
N GLN A 2 24.74 -16.97 -1.12
CA GLN A 2 24.59 -15.50 -1.18
C GLN A 2 24.44 -14.83 -2.55
N THR A 3 23.19 -14.74 -3.03
CA THR A 3 22.70 -13.57 -3.79
C THR A 3 21.20 -13.33 -3.55
N GLY A 4 20.72 -13.62 -2.33
CA GLY A 4 19.30 -13.44 -1.95
C GLY A 4 18.94 -12.03 -1.47
N ALA A 5 19.89 -11.09 -1.41
CA ALA A 5 19.70 -9.81 -0.72
C ALA A 5 19.61 -8.56 -1.62
N ILE A 6 19.83 -8.67 -2.94
CA ILE A 6 20.01 -7.47 -3.80
C ILE A 6 18.73 -7.07 -4.58
N ILE A 7 17.70 -7.91 -4.65
CA ILE A 7 16.52 -7.63 -5.50
C ILE A 7 15.51 -6.68 -4.81
N TRP A 8 15.66 -6.35 -3.53
CA TRP A 8 14.72 -5.49 -2.81
C TRP A 8 15.00 -3.98 -2.91
N GLU A 9 16.16 -3.55 -3.42
CA GLU A 9 16.55 -2.13 -3.38
C GLU A 9 16.51 -1.39 -4.73
N ALA A 10 16.33 -2.07 -5.86
CA ALA A 10 16.57 -1.47 -7.18
C ALA A 10 15.31 -0.98 -7.96
N ASN A 11 14.16 -0.78 -7.33
CA ASN A 11 12.94 -0.32 -8.03
C ASN A 11 12.30 0.97 -7.46
N PHE A 12 13.07 1.82 -6.77
CA PHE A 12 12.51 3.00 -6.09
C PHE A 12 12.26 4.25 -6.97
N PHE A 13 12.58 4.21 -8.27
CA PHE A 13 12.32 5.34 -9.19
C PHE A 13 11.85 4.89 -10.58
N LYS A 14 10.62 4.38 -10.67
CA LYS A 14 9.81 4.56 -11.89
C LYS A 14 8.94 5.81 -11.72
N PRO A 15 8.72 6.62 -12.77
CA PRO A 15 7.88 7.82 -12.67
C PRO A 15 6.51 7.44 -12.09
N LEU A 16 5.86 8.37 -11.37
CA LEU A 16 4.67 8.19 -10.51
C LEU A 16 3.47 7.42 -11.09
N LYS A 17 3.54 7.01 -12.35
CA LYS A 17 2.68 6.05 -13.01
C LYS A 17 2.55 4.71 -12.25
N ASN A 18 3.55 4.28 -11.47
CA ASN A 18 3.47 2.97 -10.77
C ASN A 18 2.94 3.03 -9.33
N LEU A 19 3.20 4.09 -8.56
CA LEU A 19 2.83 4.12 -7.13
C LEU A 19 1.32 4.17 -6.92
N VAL A 20 0.60 4.97 -7.73
CA VAL A 20 -0.85 5.12 -7.61
C VAL A 20 -1.55 3.81 -7.96
N GLU A 21 -1.13 3.17 -9.05
CA GLU A 21 -1.64 1.87 -9.49
C GLU A 21 -1.41 0.80 -8.40
N GLU A 22 -0.21 0.72 -7.84
CA GLU A 22 0.10 -0.20 -6.73
C GLU A 22 -0.78 0.05 -5.50
N ILE A 23 -1.03 1.31 -5.13
CA ILE A 23 -1.92 1.63 -4.02
C ILE A 23 -3.35 1.13 -4.31
N ILE A 24 -3.88 1.40 -5.51
CA ILE A 24 -5.24 1.00 -5.91
C ILE A 24 -5.38 -0.53 -5.93
N GLU A 25 -4.41 -1.24 -6.48
CA GLU A 25 -4.40 -2.70 -6.52
C GLU A 25 -4.44 -3.30 -5.10
N ILE A 26 -3.60 -2.78 -4.20
CA ILE A 26 -3.57 -3.24 -2.82
C ILE A 26 -4.89 -2.96 -2.13
N LEU A 27 -5.43 -1.73 -2.26
CA LEU A 27 -6.71 -1.34 -1.66
C LEU A 27 -7.85 -2.26 -2.12
N THR A 28 -7.89 -2.57 -3.41
CA THR A 28 -8.86 -3.50 -4.00
C THR A 28 -8.71 -4.90 -3.41
N LYS A 29 -7.47 -5.41 -3.35
CA LYS A 29 -7.14 -6.74 -2.81
C LYS A 29 -7.55 -6.90 -1.34
N ILE A 30 -7.26 -5.90 -0.50
CA ILE A 30 -7.58 -5.94 0.95
C ILE A 30 -8.97 -5.38 1.28
N LYS A 31 -9.73 -4.97 0.25
CA LYS A 31 -11.07 -4.35 0.34
C LYS A 31 -11.10 -3.15 1.29
N TRP A 32 -10.14 -2.24 1.14
CA TRP A 32 -10.12 -0.97 1.88
C TRP A 32 -10.60 0.18 1.00
N SER A 33 -11.45 1.04 1.57
CA SER A 33 -11.79 2.33 0.97
C SER A 33 -10.67 3.35 1.21
N GLU A 34 -10.67 4.43 0.43
CA GLU A 34 -9.78 5.58 0.60
C GLU A 34 -9.89 6.20 2.00
N SER A 35 -11.12 6.34 2.53
CA SER A 35 -11.36 6.81 3.90
C SER A 35 -10.68 5.92 4.94
N LYS A 36 -10.67 4.61 4.71
CA LYS A 36 -10.01 3.65 5.61
C LYS A 36 -8.50 3.76 5.50
N LEU A 37 -7.96 3.94 4.30
CA LEU A 37 -6.55 4.22 4.11
C LEU A 37 -6.14 5.49 4.85
N ALA A 38 -6.89 6.58 4.68
CA ALA A 38 -6.69 7.86 5.36
C ALA A 38 -6.64 7.70 6.90
N TYR A 39 -7.63 7.00 7.46
CA TYR A 39 -7.65 6.70 8.90
C TYR A 39 -6.43 5.88 9.35
N LYS A 40 -5.98 4.92 8.55
CA LYS A 40 -4.87 4.02 8.91
C LYS A 40 -3.49 4.64 8.71
N SER A 41 -3.33 5.54 7.76
CA SER A 41 -2.07 6.25 7.49
C SER A 41 -1.94 7.56 8.27
N GLY A 42 -3.04 8.08 8.84
CA GLY A 42 -3.06 9.39 9.48
C GLY A 42 -3.02 10.55 8.48
N ILE A 43 -3.13 10.26 7.18
CA ILE A 43 -3.15 11.26 6.11
C ILE A 43 -4.60 11.68 5.85
N LYS A 44 -4.84 12.98 5.66
CA LYS A 44 -6.18 13.49 5.33
C LYS A 44 -6.71 12.80 4.08
N GLN A 45 -7.99 12.42 4.11
CA GLN A 45 -8.62 11.76 2.96
C GLN A 45 -8.53 12.61 1.68
N SER A 46 -8.70 13.93 1.78
CA SER A 46 -8.51 14.83 0.63
C SER A 46 -7.12 14.73 0.01
N THR A 47 -6.07 14.55 0.83
CA THR A 47 -4.70 14.33 0.34
C THR A 47 -4.56 12.97 -0.34
N ILE A 48 -5.13 11.89 0.24
CA ILE A 48 -5.17 10.58 -0.40
C ILE A 48 -5.84 10.67 -1.77
N ASN A 49 -7.03 11.27 -1.85
CA ASN A 49 -7.79 11.39 -3.09
C ASN A 49 -6.99 12.15 -4.17
N ARG A 50 -6.37 13.28 -3.82
CA ARG A 50 -5.51 14.04 -4.75
C ARG A 50 -4.30 13.26 -5.25
N ILE A 51 -3.75 12.36 -4.44
CA ILE A 51 -2.66 11.46 -4.86
C ILE A 51 -3.21 10.43 -5.85
N LEU A 52 -4.34 9.80 -5.51
CA LEU A 52 -4.93 8.72 -6.32
C LEU A 52 -5.47 9.18 -7.67
N ILE A 53 -6.00 10.40 -7.78
CA ILE A 53 -6.44 10.98 -9.06
C ILE A 53 -5.29 11.64 -9.85
N GLY A 54 -4.06 11.59 -9.33
CA GLY A 54 -2.87 12.14 -10.01
C GLY A 54 -2.73 13.67 -9.97
N GLU A 55 -3.57 14.38 -9.23
CA GLU A 55 -3.44 15.83 -9.02
C GLU A 55 -2.15 16.18 -8.29
N THR A 56 -1.71 15.32 -7.36
CA THR A 56 -0.43 15.51 -6.65
C THR A 56 0.71 14.86 -7.41
N LYS A 57 1.41 15.64 -8.24
CA LYS A 57 2.54 15.17 -9.05
C LYS A 57 3.75 14.71 -8.25
N LYS A 58 3.98 15.23 -7.05
CA LYS A 58 5.12 14.86 -6.19
C LYS A 58 4.70 14.89 -4.72
N PRO A 59 4.08 13.82 -4.21
CA PRO A 59 3.73 13.74 -2.80
C PRO A 59 5.00 13.76 -1.95
N ALA A 60 4.93 14.36 -0.75
CA ALA A 60 6.06 14.35 0.17
C ALA A 60 6.43 12.91 0.54
N TYR A 61 7.73 12.63 0.70
CA TYR A 61 8.23 11.30 1.06
C TYR A 61 7.56 10.75 2.32
N THR A 62 7.40 11.59 3.35
CA THR A 62 6.73 11.21 4.61
C THR A 62 5.28 10.77 4.40
N THR A 63 4.56 11.43 3.48
CA THR A 63 3.19 11.05 3.09
C THR A 63 3.18 9.68 2.40
N ILE A 64 4.11 9.45 1.47
CA ILE A 64 4.25 8.17 0.77
C ILE A 64 4.57 7.06 1.77
N GLN A 65 5.52 7.29 2.67
CA GLN A 65 5.92 6.34 3.70
C GLN A 65 4.73 5.95 4.60
N ALA A 66 3.97 6.93 5.09
CA ALA A 66 2.80 6.68 5.93
C ALA A 66 1.72 5.84 5.22
N ILE A 67 1.49 6.09 3.93
CA ILE A 67 0.58 5.29 3.10
C ILE A 67 1.10 3.85 2.98
N VAL A 68 2.38 3.67 2.62
CA VAL A 68 2.99 2.35 2.44
C VAL A 68 2.96 1.53 3.73
N GLU A 69 3.29 2.13 4.87
CA GLU A 69 3.24 1.44 6.17
C GLU A 69 1.83 0.99 6.54
N ALA A 70 0.81 1.82 6.28
CA ALA A 70 -0.58 1.47 6.51
C ALA A 70 -1.02 0.29 5.63
N LEU A 71 -0.63 0.29 4.35
CA LEU A 71 -0.93 -0.78 3.41
C LEU A 71 -0.24 -2.09 3.77
N LYS A 72 1.04 -2.06 4.18
CA LYS A 72 1.78 -3.24 4.66
C LYS A 72 1.05 -3.93 5.81
N LYS A 73 0.67 -3.17 6.85
CA LYS A 73 -0.12 -3.67 7.99
C LYS A 73 -1.48 -4.22 7.55
N GLY A 74 -2.11 -3.60 6.54
CA GLY A 74 -3.35 -4.07 5.95
C GLY A 74 -3.21 -5.44 5.28
N ILE A 75 -2.16 -5.63 4.46
CA ILE A 75 -1.83 -6.88 3.78
C ILE A 75 -1.53 -7.99 4.79
N GLU A 76 -0.70 -7.71 5.80
CA GLU A 76 -0.37 -8.68 6.85
C GLU A 76 -1.64 -9.19 7.55
N LYS A 77 -2.54 -8.26 7.92
CA LYS A 77 -3.81 -8.62 8.55
C LYS A 77 -4.72 -9.41 7.61
N TYR A 78 -4.74 -9.09 6.31
CA TYR A 78 -5.50 -9.84 5.31
C TYR A 78 -4.97 -11.28 5.18
N ASN A 79 -3.65 -11.44 5.00
CA ASN A 79 -3.00 -12.74 4.86
C ASN A 79 -3.19 -13.61 6.10
N LYS A 80 -3.11 -13.03 7.32
CA LYS A 80 -3.37 -13.76 8.57
C LYS A 80 -4.79 -14.34 8.62
N ARG A 81 -5.80 -13.55 8.20
CA ARG A 81 -7.20 -14.03 8.15
C ARG A 81 -7.41 -15.10 7.10
N LYS A 82 -6.81 -14.95 5.91
CA LYS A 82 -6.91 -15.94 4.84
C LYS A 82 -6.37 -17.31 5.31
N LYS A 83 -5.19 -17.33 5.92
CA LYS A 83 -4.59 -18.55 6.49
C LYS A 83 -5.47 -19.20 7.58
N MET A 84 -6.13 -18.42 8.44
CA MET A 84 -7.05 -18.96 9.46
C MET A 84 -8.35 -19.49 8.85
N GLY A 85 -8.88 -18.84 7.81
CA GLY A 85 -10.06 -19.32 7.09
C GLY A 85 -9.80 -20.64 6.36
N GLU A 86 -8.59 -20.84 5.84
CA GLU A 86 -8.15 -22.10 5.22
C GLU A 86 -7.97 -23.24 6.25
N LEU A 87 -7.57 -22.92 7.49
CA LEU A 87 -7.39 -23.92 8.56
C LEU A 87 -8.69 -24.38 9.22
N ASN A 88 -9.74 -23.56 9.20
CA ASN A 88 -11.04 -23.88 9.82
C ASN A 88 -12.06 -24.47 8.82
N GLY A 89 -11.64 -24.73 7.58
CA GLY A 89 -12.47 -25.24 6.49
C GLY A 89 -12.30 -26.73 6.18
N ASN A 90 -11.82 -27.53 7.15
CA ASN A 90 -11.74 -29.00 7.07
C ASN A 90 -12.68 -29.64 8.08
#